data_AF-A0A257XAL6-F1
#
_entry.id   AF-A0A257XAL6-F1
#
_cell.length_a   1.000
_cell.length_b   1.000
_cell.length_c   1.000
_cell.angle_alpha   90.00
_cell.angle_beta   90.00
_cell.angle_gamma   90.00
#
_symmetry.space_group_name_H-M   'P 1'
#
loop_
_entity.id
_entity.type
_entity.pdbx_description
1 polymer ?
#
loop_
_entity_poly.entity_id
_entity_poly.type
_entity_poly.pdbx_seq_one_letter_code
_entity_poly.pdbx_strand_id
1 'polypeptide(L)'
;MRVSSPVSSAIHAIVCATARAAGGAAAGDATFVPDPAELRRALDAREFVLAYQPKIVCGSHQLAGFEALVRWQHPQSGLIMPDRFIPLAESTGLIDPLTEQVFEQALGWFSGACP
;
A
#
# COMPACT_ATOMS: atom_id res chain seq x y z
N MET A 1 20.58 18.97 16.58
CA MET A 1 21.77 19.02 15.71
C MET A 1 21.60 17.96 14.63
N ARG A 2 21.72 18.34 13.35
CA ARG A 2 21.25 17.57 12.17
C ARG A 2 22.01 16.26 11.98
N VAL A 3 21.29 15.16 11.77
CA VAL A 3 21.86 13.90 11.25
C VAL A 3 22.04 14.09 9.74
N SER A 4 23.23 14.50 9.35
CA SER A 4 23.62 14.71 7.95
C SER A 4 24.28 13.43 7.46
N SER A 5 23.49 12.49 6.91
CA SER A 5 24.00 11.29 6.24
C SER A 5 23.83 11.44 4.72
N PRO A 6 24.85 11.11 3.90
CA PRO A 6 24.81 11.23 2.44
C PRO A 6 23.74 10.34 1.77
N VAL A 7 23.20 9.34 2.47
CA VAL A 7 22.07 8.52 2.00
C VAL A 7 20.77 9.33 1.89
N SER A 8 20.63 10.40 2.68
CA SER A 8 19.44 11.27 2.68
C SER A 8 19.31 12.12 1.41
N SER A 9 20.40 12.34 0.67
CA SER A 9 20.38 13.21 -0.52
C SER A 9 19.99 12.45 -1.80
N ALA A 10 20.25 11.14 -1.87
CA ALA A 10 19.93 10.32 -3.04
C ALA A 10 18.44 9.94 -3.10
N ILE A 11 17.82 9.62 -1.95
CA ILE A 11 16.37 9.36 -1.86
C ILE A 11 15.56 10.63 -2.22
N HIS A 12 16.07 11.81 -1.85
CA HIS A 12 15.44 13.11 -2.12
C HIS A 12 15.30 13.41 -3.62
N ALA A 13 16.34 13.09 -4.40
CA ALA A 13 16.34 13.29 -5.85
C ALA A 13 15.39 12.31 -6.57
N ILE A 14 15.27 11.08 -6.08
CA ILE A 14 14.38 10.07 -6.65
C ILE A 14 12.92 10.44 -6.39
N VAL A 15 12.54 10.85 -5.18
CA VAL A 15 11.13 11.10 -4.82
C VAL A 15 10.53 12.32 -5.54
N CYS A 16 11.29 13.40 -5.77
CA CYS A 16 10.79 14.54 -6.58
C CYS A 16 10.70 14.22 -8.08
N ALA A 17 11.57 13.35 -8.60
CA ALA A 17 11.53 12.93 -10.01
C ALA A 17 10.44 11.87 -10.28
N THR A 18 10.11 11.03 -9.30
CA THR A 18 9.11 9.94 -9.43
C THR A 18 7.71 10.30 -8.94
N ALA A 19 7.46 11.52 -8.46
CA ALA A 19 6.10 12.01 -8.19
C ALA A 19 5.19 11.95 -9.45
N ARG A 20 5.77 11.89 -10.64
CA ARG A 20 5.06 11.65 -11.91
C ARG A 20 4.79 10.17 -12.23
N ALA A 21 5.40 9.24 -11.51
CA ALA A 21 5.36 7.80 -11.76
C ALA A 21 4.56 7.00 -10.71
N ALA A 22 4.06 7.66 -9.65
CA ALA A 22 3.25 6.99 -8.62
C ALA A 22 1.80 6.70 -9.04
N GLY A 23 1.45 6.92 -10.31
CA GLY A 23 0.27 6.35 -10.94
C GLY A 23 0.73 5.33 -11.97
N GLY A 24 0.92 4.08 -11.57
CA GLY A 24 1.43 3.05 -12.47
C GLY A 24 1.46 1.67 -11.82
N ALA A 25 0.37 0.94 -11.98
CA ALA A 25 0.23 -0.47 -11.65
C ALA A 25 1.39 -1.31 -12.21
N ALA A 26 2.17 -1.92 -11.31
CA ALA A 26 3.08 -2.99 -11.68
C ALA A 26 2.30 -4.30 -11.76
N ALA A 27 1.92 -4.65 -12.99
CA ALA A 27 1.64 -5.99 -13.54
C ALA A 27 1.15 -7.08 -12.55
N GLY A 28 -0.08 -6.94 -12.08
CA GLY A 28 -0.93 -8.08 -11.75
C GLY A 28 -1.69 -8.54 -12.99
N ASP A 29 -2.03 -9.83 -13.07
CA ASP A 29 -2.79 -10.40 -14.19
C ASP A 29 -3.97 -9.48 -14.57
N ALA A 30 -3.92 -8.94 -15.78
CA ALA A 30 -4.92 -8.00 -16.31
C ALA A 30 -6.32 -8.63 -16.42
N THR A 31 -6.43 -9.94 -16.19
CA THR A 31 -7.63 -10.76 -16.37
C THR A 31 -8.23 -11.25 -15.05
N PHE A 32 -7.59 -10.99 -13.90
CA PHE A 32 -8.12 -11.47 -12.62
C PHE A 32 -9.44 -10.75 -12.27
N VAL A 33 -10.47 -11.55 -11.99
CA VAL A 33 -11.80 -11.10 -11.56
C VAL A 33 -12.12 -11.80 -10.24
N PRO A 34 -12.06 -11.09 -9.09
CA PRO A 34 -12.38 -11.69 -7.80
C PRO A 34 -13.88 -11.92 -7.64
N ASP A 35 -14.22 -12.91 -6.81
CA ASP A 35 -15.57 -13.08 -6.27
C ASP A 35 -15.63 -12.79 -4.75
N PRO A 36 -16.81 -12.57 -4.16
CA PRO A 36 -16.94 -12.21 -2.75
C PRO A 36 -16.41 -13.28 -1.77
N ALA A 37 -16.52 -14.56 -2.12
CA ALA A 37 -16.08 -15.66 -1.25
C ALA A 37 -14.55 -15.76 -1.25
N GLU A 38 -13.93 -15.60 -2.42
CA GLU A 38 -12.48 -15.49 -2.59
C GLU A 38 -11.93 -14.26 -1.86
N LEU A 39 -12.58 -13.10 -1.97
CA LEU A 39 -12.18 -11.88 -1.25
C LEU A 39 -12.28 -12.06 0.27
N ARG A 40 -13.34 -12.71 0.77
CA ARG A 40 -13.47 -13.03 2.21
C ARG A 40 -12.37 -13.98 2.67
N ARG A 41 -12.10 -15.05 1.92
CA ARG A 41 -11.02 -16.00 2.23
C ARG A 41 -9.66 -15.33 2.24
N ALA A 42 -9.41 -14.38 1.33
CA ALA A 42 -8.15 -13.62 1.30
C ALA A 42 -7.97 -12.73 2.54
N LEU A 43 -9.05 -12.16 3.08
CA LEU A 43 -9.03 -11.43 4.36
C LEU A 43 -8.63 -12.38 5.50
N ASP A 44 -9.30 -13.53 5.59
CA ASP A 44 -9.03 -14.54 6.62
C ASP A 44 -7.60 -15.10 6.53
N ALA A 45 -7.10 -15.31 5.32
CA ALA A 45 -5.75 -15.80 5.04
C ALA A 45 -4.65 -14.72 5.12
N ARG A 46 -5.01 -13.46 5.43
CA ARG A 46 -4.11 -12.30 5.52
C ARG A 46 -3.27 -12.09 4.25
N GLU A 47 -3.89 -12.24 3.07
CA GLU A 47 -3.23 -12.11 1.77
C GLU A 47 -3.03 -10.64 1.32
N PHE A 48 -3.53 -9.67 2.08
CA PHE A 48 -3.35 -8.25 1.80
C PHE A 48 -2.07 -7.70 2.42
N VAL A 49 -1.26 -7.05 1.59
CA VAL A 49 0.02 -6.43 1.96
C VAL A 49 0.01 -4.94 1.65
N LEU A 50 0.86 -4.17 2.32
CA LEU A 50 0.95 -2.72 2.16
C LEU A 50 2.23 -2.31 1.44
N ALA A 51 2.07 -1.50 0.40
CA ALA A 51 3.13 -0.65 -0.12
C ALA A 51 3.01 0.76 0.50
N TYR A 52 4.12 1.50 0.61
CA TYR A 52 4.11 2.84 1.17
C TYR A 52 4.65 3.86 0.17
N GLN A 53 3.87 4.90 -0.10
CA GLN A 53 4.29 6.02 -0.94
C GLN A 53 4.63 7.24 -0.07
N PRO A 54 5.86 7.79 -0.13
CA PRO A 54 6.22 9.00 0.59
C PRO A 54 5.43 10.22 0.11
N LYS A 55 4.99 11.07 1.03
CA LYS A 55 4.42 12.40 0.77
C LYS A 55 5.42 13.47 1.19
N ILE A 56 5.75 14.37 0.26
CA ILE A 56 6.75 15.43 0.45
C ILE A 56 6.07 16.80 0.41
N VAL A 57 6.43 17.70 1.33
CA VAL A 57 5.97 19.09 1.30
C VAL A 57 6.66 19.81 0.14
N CYS A 58 5.89 20.31 -0.84
CA CYS A 58 6.45 20.89 -2.08
C CYS A 58 7.43 22.05 -1.86
N GLY A 59 7.19 22.91 -0.85
CA GLY A 59 8.03 24.08 -0.61
C GLY A 59 9.32 23.79 0.19
N SER A 60 9.24 22.94 1.22
CA SER A 60 10.37 22.63 2.10
C SER A 60 11.12 21.36 1.71
N HIS A 61 10.53 20.56 0.82
CA HIS A 61 10.91 19.21 0.48
C HIS A 61 11.06 18.26 1.68
N GLN A 62 10.46 18.58 2.81
CA GLN A 62 10.48 17.69 3.97
C GLN A 62 9.48 16.57 3.80
N LEU A 63 9.81 15.40 4.34
CA LEU A 63 8.90 14.27 4.45
C LEU A 63 7.72 14.66 5.35
N ALA A 64 6.50 14.62 4.79
CA ALA A 64 5.26 14.88 5.51
C ALA A 64 4.63 13.61 6.09
N GLY A 65 4.90 12.46 5.47
CA GLY A 65 4.36 11.16 5.88
C GLY A 65 4.37 10.16 4.74
N PHE A 66 3.56 9.11 4.89
CA PHE A 66 3.41 8.06 3.89
C PHE A 66 1.94 7.75 3.64
N GLU A 67 1.62 7.32 2.45
CA GLU A 67 0.35 6.71 2.09
C GLU A 67 0.49 5.20 2.04
N ALA A 68 -0.33 4.49 2.80
CA ALA A 68 -0.43 3.04 2.75
C ALA A 68 -1.31 2.64 1.56
N LEU A 69 -0.76 1.84 0.67
CA LEU A 69 -1.39 1.40 -0.57
C LEU A 69 -1.54 -0.11 -0.52
N VAL A 70 -2.77 -0.58 -0.33
CA VAL A 70 -3.07 -2.01 -0.24
C VAL A 70 -2.84 -2.71 -1.57
N ARG A 71 -2.30 -3.92 -1.50
CA ARG A 71 -2.13 -4.86 -2.60
C ARG A 71 -2.57 -6.23 -2.12
N TRP A 72 -3.05 -7.05 -3.04
CA TRP A 72 -3.41 -8.43 -2.73
C TRP A 72 -2.35 -9.37 -3.28
N GLN A 73 -1.63 -10.04 -2.39
CA GLN A 73 -0.66 -11.07 -2.74
C GLN A 73 -1.38 -12.42 -2.93
N HIS A 74 -2.04 -12.59 -4.06
CA HIS A 74 -2.81 -13.80 -4.34
C HIS A 74 -1.88 -15.00 -4.60
N PRO A 75 -2.14 -16.17 -3.98
CA PRO A 75 -1.23 -17.31 -4.07
C PRO A 75 -1.02 -17.84 -5.49
N GLN A 76 -2.03 -17.75 -6.37
CA GLN A 76 -1.93 -18.22 -7.76
C GLN A 76 -1.75 -17.08 -8.77
N SER A 77 -2.39 -15.93 -8.54
CA SER A 77 -2.45 -14.82 -9.51
C SER A 77 -1.37 -13.76 -9.28
N GLY A 78 -0.58 -13.91 -8.21
CA GLY A 78 0.46 -12.97 -7.83
C GLY A 78 -0.10 -11.66 -7.27
N LEU A 79 0.61 -10.57 -7.49
CA LEU A 79 0.27 -9.27 -6.92
C LEU A 79 -0.88 -8.63 -7.70
N ILE A 80 -2.03 -8.46 -7.07
CA ILE A 80 -3.21 -7.83 -7.66
C ILE A 80 -3.35 -6.40 -7.14
N MET A 81 -3.67 -5.49 -8.05
CA MET A 81 -3.84 -4.07 -7.78
C MET A 81 -5.23 -3.73 -7.22
N PRO A 82 -5.36 -2.69 -6.38
CA PRO A 82 -6.61 -2.31 -5.72
C PRO A 82 -7.78 -2.10 -6.68
N ASP A 83 -7.55 -1.56 -7.87
CA ASP A 83 -8.60 -1.34 -8.88
C ASP A 83 -9.39 -2.62 -9.24
N ARG A 84 -8.82 -3.80 -8.99
CA ARG A 84 -9.47 -5.10 -9.28
C ARG A 84 -10.39 -5.59 -8.18
N PHE A 85 -10.15 -5.24 -6.93
CA PHE A 85 -10.89 -5.80 -5.80
C PHE A 85 -11.60 -4.75 -4.93
N ILE A 86 -11.20 -3.48 -4.97
CA ILE A 86 -11.84 -2.42 -4.19
C ILE A 86 -13.32 -2.23 -4.57
N PRO A 87 -13.71 -2.18 -5.87
CA PRO A 87 -15.14 -2.05 -6.22
C PRO A 87 -16.00 -3.22 -5.69
N LEU A 88 -15.43 -4.42 -5.69
CA LEU A 88 -16.08 -5.59 -5.11
C LEU A 88 -16.17 -5.46 -3.59
N ALA A 89 -15.10 -5.03 -2.92
CA ALA A 89 -15.06 -4.84 -1.49
C ALA A 89 -16.13 -3.83 -1.02
N GLU A 90 -16.27 -2.72 -1.74
CA GLU A 90 -17.28 -1.68 -1.47
C GLU A 90 -18.70 -2.21 -1.66
N SER A 91 -18.99 -2.85 -2.81
CA SER A 91 -20.33 -3.34 -3.13
C SER A 91 -20.80 -4.50 -2.24
N THR A 92 -19.87 -5.22 -1.61
CA THR A 92 -20.17 -6.37 -0.73
C THR A 92 -20.04 -6.06 0.76
N GLY A 93 -19.64 -4.84 1.13
CA GLY A 93 -19.35 -4.46 2.52
C GLY A 93 -18.08 -5.09 3.10
N LEU A 94 -17.24 -5.71 2.26
CA LEU A 94 -15.93 -6.23 2.65
C LEU A 94 -14.87 -5.14 2.77
N ILE A 95 -15.19 -3.90 2.41
CA ILE A 95 -14.29 -2.75 2.54
C ILE A 95 -13.97 -2.43 4.01
N ASP A 96 -14.91 -2.62 4.92
CA ASP A 96 -14.72 -2.35 6.35
C ASP A 96 -13.69 -3.31 6.98
N PRO A 97 -13.83 -4.65 6.88
CA PRO A 97 -12.82 -5.58 7.42
C PRO A 97 -11.47 -5.48 6.70
N LEU A 98 -11.46 -5.16 5.40
CA LEU A 98 -10.23 -4.86 4.68
C LEU A 98 -9.53 -3.64 5.28
N THR A 99 -10.29 -2.57 5.53
CA THR A 99 -9.78 -1.31 6.10
C THR A 99 -9.23 -1.54 7.50
N GLU A 100 -9.91 -2.32 8.35
CA GLU A 100 -9.43 -2.70 9.67
C GLU A 100 -8.08 -3.43 9.59
N GLN A 101 -7.97 -4.45 8.73
CA GLN A 101 -6.72 -5.16 8.49
C GLN A 101 -5.60 -4.22 7.98
N VAL A 102 -5.92 -3.28 7.08
CA VAL A 102 -4.96 -2.27 6.61
C VAL A 102 -4.48 -1.39 7.77
N PHE A 103 -5.37 -0.94 8.65
CA PHE A 103 -5.00 -0.14 9.82
C PHE A 103 -4.15 -0.92 10.81
N GLU A 104 -4.50 -2.17 11.12
CA GLU A 104 -3.70 -3.03 11.99
C GLU A 104 -2.26 -3.17 11.47
N GLN A 105 -2.10 -3.45 10.18
CA GLN A 105 -0.78 -3.57 9.56
C GLN A 105 -0.04 -2.23 9.52
N ALA A 106 -0.73 -1.16 9.14
CA ALA A 106 -0.16 0.18 8.98
C ALA A 106 0.12 0.88 10.30
N LEU A 107 -0.41 0.41 11.43
CA LEU A 107 -0.21 1.01 12.75
C LEU A 107 0.48 0.07 13.74
N GLY A 108 0.69 -1.21 13.42
CA GLY A 108 1.35 -2.17 14.29
C GLY A 108 2.75 -1.73 14.75
N TRP A 109 3.51 -1.05 13.90
CA TRP A 109 4.79 -0.42 14.26
C TRP A 109 4.70 0.72 15.31
N PHE A 110 3.54 1.36 15.49
CA PHE A 110 3.34 2.44 16.47
C PHE A 110 2.92 1.93 17.84
N SER A 111 2.35 0.74 17.93
CA SER A 111 1.86 0.17 19.20
C SER A 111 2.97 -0.44 20.07
N GLY A 112 4.25 -0.25 19.72
CA GLY A 112 5.39 -0.80 20.45
C GLY A 112 5.66 -2.29 20.16
N ALA A 113 4.87 -2.91 19.29
CA ALA A 113 5.14 -4.23 18.74
C ALA A 113 6.25 -4.11 17.67
N CYS A 114 7.49 -4.08 18.13
CA CYS A 114 8.63 -4.40 17.28
C CYS A 114 8.53 -5.90 16.90
N PRO A 115 8.54 -6.28 15.62
CA PRO A 115 8.84 -7.66 15.25
C PRO A 115 10.29 -8.03 15.61
#